data_AF-A0A2D6MFL1-F1
#
_entry.id   AF-A0A2D6MFL1-F1
#
_cell.length_a   1.000
_cell.length_b   1.000
_cell.length_c   1.000
_cell.angle_alpha   90.00
_cell.angle_beta   90.00
_cell.angle_gamma   90.00
#
_symmetry.space_group_name_H-M   'P 1'
#
loop_
_entity.id
_entity.type
_entity.pdbx_description
1 polymer ?
#
loop_
_entity_poly.entity_id
_entity_poly.type
_entity_poly.pdbx_seq_one_letter_code
_entity_poly.pdbx_strand_id
1 'polypeptide(L)'
;MNLTQKQLTDNWESLIQRIRDNFDGNRQDNLLKLYYDLSEQMMLAPASGIEHFHNCFIGGYVDHVLRVMECTERLYVQWEEMGADISGYTKEELMFCALNHDLGKVGDKDNEYYVPNPSEWHRKNQGKIYDPNPNIQHMTVPDRSIWLLSQYDVKFSQNEMIGILTHDGVYDSANDAYLKPWGKEKALWNNLPIILHHADHMATRIEYEGWKSGTKSKFIKKPKTNNQKPELSTQATQAQDMFKDLFGE
;
A
#
# COMPACT_ATOMS: atom_id res chain seq x y z
N MET A 1 5.84 4.12 -16.25
CA MET A 1 6.36 5.33 -15.56
C MET A 1 7.60 4.90 -14.79
N ASN A 2 8.66 5.71 -14.69
CA ASN A 2 9.82 5.38 -13.85
C ASN A 2 10.04 6.54 -12.87
N LEU A 3 10.08 6.25 -11.57
CA LEU A 3 10.43 7.24 -10.55
C LEU A 3 11.94 7.51 -10.57
N THR A 4 12.35 8.75 -10.34
CA THR A 4 13.76 9.05 -10.10
C THR A 4 14.17 8.56 -8.72
N GLN A 5 15.47 8.33 -8.51
CA GLN A 5 16.00 7.97 -7.19
C GLN A 5 15.54 8.94 -6.08
N LYS A 6 15.58 10.24 -6.36
CA LYS A 6 15.07 11.25 -5.42
C LYS A 6 13.58 11.06 -5.11
N GLN A 7 12.76 10.70 -6.10
CA GLN A 7 11.33 10.46 -5.87
C GLN A 7 11.11 9.20 -5.02
N LEU A 8 11.90 8.14 -5.24
CA LEU A 8 11.84 6.93 -4.41
C LEU A 8 12.17 7.26 -2.94
N THR A 9 13.24 7.99 -2.70
CA THR A 9 13.63 8.42 -1.34
C THR A 9 12.60 9.36 -0.73
N ASP A 10 12.14 10.39 -1.46
CA ASP A 10 11.12 11.34 -0.97
C ASP A 10 9.81 10.60 -0.61
N ASN A 11 9.39 9.61 -1.43
CA ASN A 11 8.20 8.82 -1.19
C ASN A 11 8.37 7.90 0.04
N TRP A 12 9.53 7.26 0.18
CA TRP A 12 9.85 6.44 1.36
C TRP A 12 9.81 7.26 2.66
N GLU A 13 10.49 8.41 2.66
CA GLU A 13 10.48 9.33 3.80
C GLU A 13 9.05 9.80 4.13
N SER A 14 8.24 10.07 3.11
CA SER A 14 6.83 10.42 3.29
C SER A 14 6.04 9.28 3.93
N LEU A 15 6.25 8.03 3.50
CA LEU A 15 5.58 6.85 4.08
C LEU A 15 5.95 6.65 5.55
N ILE A 16 7.24 6.74 5.87
CA ILE A 16 7.74 6.66 7.25
C ILE A 16 7.16 7.80 8.10
N GLN A 17 7.07 9.02 7.54
CA GLN A 17 6.44 10.13 8.25
C GLN A 17 4.95 9.86 8.51
N ARG A 18 4.23 9.24 7.57
CA ARG A 18 2.82 8.85 7.79
C ARG A 18 2.67 7.84 8.93
N ILE A 19 3.60 6.92 9.11
CA ILE A 19 3.63 6.02 10.28
C ILE A 19 3.80 6.85 11.56
N ARG A 20 4.76 7.78 11.56
CA ARG A 20 5.04 8.64 12.72
C ARG A 20 3.89 9.56 13.11
N ASP A 21 3.14 10.03 12.12
CA ASP A 21 2.04 10.98 12.30
C ASP A 21 0.73 10.30 12.76
N ASN A 22 0.54 9.01 12.49
CA ASN A 22 -0.74 8.32 12.71
C ASN A 22 -0.74 7.30 13.85
N PHE A 23 0.42 6.82 14.31
CA PHE A 23 0.52 5.79 15.35
C PHE A 23 1.47 6.23 16.45
N ASP A 24 1.31 5.69 17.65
CA ASP A 24 2.19 5.94 18.79
C ASP A 24 2.61 4.66 19.53
N GLY A 25 3.51 4.83 20.51
CA GLY A 25 3.98 3.78 21.41
C GLY A 25 4.53 2.53 20.70
N ASN A 26 4.30 1.36 21.31
CA ASN A 26 4.82 0.08 20.81
C ASN A 26 4.31 -0.24 19.39
N ARG A 27 3.10 0.20 19.03
CA ARG A 27 2.54 -0.03 17.69
C ARG A 27 3.35 0.73 16.64
N GLN A 28 3.66 2.00 16.90
CA GLN A 28 4.54 2.80 16.03
C GLN A 28 5.92 2.14 15.90
N ASP A 29 6.53 1.74 17.02
CA ASP A 29 7.85 1.12 17.02
C ASP A 29 7.89 -0.18 16.22
N ASN A 30 6.89 -1.05 16.39
CA ASN A 30 6.80 -2.33 15.68
C ASN A 30 6.53 -2.13 14.17
N LEU A 31 5.69 -1.15 13.81
CA LEU A 31 5.47 -0.77 12.40
C LEU A 31 6.76 -0.23 11.78
N LEU A 32 7.44 0.71 12.45
CA LEU A 32 8.71 1.25 11.94
C LEU A 32 9.73 0.14 11.76
N LYS A 33 9.83 -0.79 12.72
CA LYS A 33 10.70 -1.96 12.59
C LYS A 33 10.37 -2.80 11.35
N LEU A 34 9.10 -3.14 11.15
CA LEU A 34 8.64 -3.90 9.97
C LEU A 34 9.03 -3.21 8.67
N TYR A 35 8.68 -1.93 8.55
CA TYR A 35 8.91 -1.17 7.32
C TYR A 35 10.41 -0.99 7.06
N TYR A 36 11.21 -0.74 8.09
CA TYR A 36 12.66 -0.61 7.94
C TYR A 36 13.37 -1.92 7.62
N ASP A 37 12.94 -3.05 8.20
CA ASP A 37 13.53 -4.37 7.89
C ASP A 37 13.22 -4.84 6.46
N LEU A 38 12.17 -4.31 5.83
CA LEU A 38 11.73 -4.63 4.45
C LEU A 38 11.90 -3.46 3.48
N SER A 39 12.64 -2.40 3.86
CA SER A 39 12.64 -1.14 3.11
C SER A 39 13.14 -1.29 1.68
N GLU A 40 14.15 -2.14 1.47
CA GLU A 40 14.74 -2.37 0.15
C GLU A 40 13.71 -2.94 -0.83
N GLN A 41 12.97 -3.96 -0.42
CA GLN A 41 11.89 -4.56 -1.20
C GLN A 41 10.76 -3.57 -1.40
N MET A 42 10.31 -2.90 -0.33
CA MET A 42 9.18 -1.95 -0.40
C MET A 42 9.45 -0.79 -1.35
N MET A 43 10.64 -0.18 -1.28
CA MET A 43 10.99 0.99 -2.08
C MET A 43 11.03 0.71 -3.58
N LEU A 44 11.28 -0.54 -3.98
CA LEU A 44 11.42 -0.93 -5.39
C LEU A 44 10.21 -1.68 -5.92
N ALA A 45 9.39 -2.28 -5.05
CA ALA A 45 8.24 -3.09 -5.45
C ALA A 45 7.23 -2.31 -6.32
N PRO A 46 6.69 -2.94 -7.38
CA PRO A 46 5.54 -2.43 -8.10
C PRO A 46 4.23 -2.68 -7.32
N ALA A 47 3.20 -1.88 -7.56
CA ALA A 47 1.87 -2.09 -6.96
C ALA A 47 1.00 -3.11 -7.72
N SER A 48 1.40 -3.48 -8.95
CA SER A 48 0.73 -4.49 -9.76
C SER A 48 1.70 -5.12 -10.76
N GLY A 49 1.32 -6.29 -11.30
CA GLY A 49 2.01 -6.94 -12.40
C GLY A 49 1.55 -6.53 -13.80
N ILE A 50 0.46 -5.78 -13.91
CA ILE A 50 -0.13 -5.40 -15.20
C ILE A 50 -0.06 -3.89 -15.38
N GLU A 51 0.48 -3.43 -16.51
CA GLU A 51 0.89 -2.03 -16.73
C GLU A 51 -0.21 -0.97 -16.51
N HIS A 52 -1.46 -1.35 -16.76
CA HIS A 52 -2.65 -0.49 -16.64
C HIS A 52 -3.40 -0.69 -15.31
N PHE A 53 -2.90 -1.56 -14.44
CA PHE A 53 -3.35 -1.72 -13.07
C PHE A 53 -2.36 -1.08 -12.11
N HIS A 54 -2.83 -0.79 -10.89
CA HIS A 54 -2.14 -0.12 -9.77
C HIS A 54 -0.66 0.14 -10.02
N ASN A 55 -0.29 1.40 -10.25
CA ASN A 55 1.08 1.88 -10.41
C ASN A 55 2.13 0.79 -10.75
N CYS A 56 1.98 0.10 -11.89
CA CYS A 56 2.81 -1.04 -12.27
C CYS A 56 4.20 -0.59 -12.77
N PHE A 57 5.03 -0.13 -11.84
CA PHE A 57 6.39 0.34 -12.07
C PHE A 57 7.24 0.28 -10.79
N ILE A 58 8.55 0.40 -10.90
CA ILE A 58 9.49 0.38 -9.76
C ILE A 58 9.17 1.51 -8.77
N GLY A 59 8.94 1.13 -7.50
CA GLY A 59 8.50 2.02 -6.42
C GLY A 59 7.02 2.39 -6.48
N GLY A 60 6.25 1.70 -7.33
CA GLY A 60 4.82 1.87 -7.46
C GLY A 60 4.04 1.48 -6.21
N TYR A 61 4.53 0.50 -5.44
CA TYR A 61 3.92 0.08 -4.16
C TYR A 61 3.83 1.26 -3.18
N VAL A 62 4.95 1.92 -2.89
CA VAL A 62 4.96 3.08 -1.97
C VAL A 62 4.12 4.22 -2.51
N ASP A 63 4.20 4.53 -3.81
CA ASP A 63 3.37 5.58 -4.42
C ASP A 63 1.88 5.28 -4.26
N HIS A 64 1.47 4.02 -4.50
CA HIS A 64 0.09 3.57 -4.36
C HIS A 64 -0.40 3.65 -2.92
N VAL A 65 0.33 3.08 -1.96
CA VAL A 65 -0.04 3.13 -0.53
C VAL A 65 -0.22 4.57 -0.05
N LEU A 66 0.70 5.47 -0.42
CA LEU A 66 0.55 6.90 -0.10
C LEU A 66 -0.75 7.48 -0.68
N ARG A 67 -1.11 7.16 -1.93
CA ARG A 67 -2.36 7.62 -2.55
C ARG A 67 -3.57 7.11 -1.80
N VAL A 68 -3.57 5.81 -1.44
CA VAL A 68 -4.67 5.20 -0.68
C VAL A 68 -4.83 5.89 0.67
N MET A 69 -3.73 6.16 1.39
CA MET A 69 -3.77 6.90 2.65
C MET A 69 -4.36 8.31 2.48
N GLU A 70 -3.97 9.05 1.43
CA GLU A 70 -4.53 10.38 1.14
C GLU A 70 -6.03 10.31 0.78
N CYS A 71 -6.42 9.36 -0.07
CA CYS A 71 -7.83 9.16 -0.44
C CYS A 71 -8.67 8.78 0.79
N THR A 72 -8.11 7.95 1.67
CA THR A 72 -8.72 7.52 2.92
C THR A 72 -9.01 8.69 3.84
N GLU A 73 -8.05 9.60 4.04
CA GLU A 73 -8.26 10.80 4.87
C GLU A 73 -9.39 11.68 4.34
N ARG A 74 -9.45 11.87 3.01
CA ARG A 74 -10.49 12.67 2.37
C ARG A 74 -11.87 12.01 2.47
N LEU A 75 -11.93 10.70 2.24
CA LEU A 75 -13.18 9.96 2.30
C LEU A 75 -13.70 9.84 3.72
N TYR A 76 -12.83 9.70 4.72
CA TYR A 76 -13.24 9.72 6.13
C TYR A 76 -14.00 11.01 6.47
N VAL A 77 -13.42 12.18 6.14
CA VAL A 77 -14.08 13.49 6.34
C VAL A 77 -15.38 13.58 5.54
N GLN A 78 -15.35 13.18 4.26
CA GLN A 78 -16.54 13.27 3.40
C GLN A 78 -17.69 12.39 3.91
N TRP A 79 -17.40 11.20 4.42
CA TRP A 79 -18.42 10.30 4.99
C TRP A 79 -19.03 10.89 6.26
N GLU A 80 -18.19 11.44 7.15
CA GLU A 80 -18.64 12.15 8.35
C GLU A 80 -19.55 13.33 7.99
N GLU A 81 -19.15 14.18 7.03
CA GLU A 81 -19.93 15.33 6.56
C GLU A 81 -21.27 14.93 5.92
N MET A 82 -21.34 13.75 5.31
CA MET A 82 -22.57 13.19 4.74
C MET A 82 -23.46 12.49 5.77
N GLY A 83 -23.06 12.46 7.04
CA GLY A 83 -23.83 11.90 8.16
C GLY A 83 -23.62 10.41 8.38
N ALA A 84 -22.52 9.82 7.89
CA ALA A 84 -22.20 8.44 8.20
C ALA A 84 -21.87 8.25 9.69
N ASP A 85 -22.29 7.12 10.26
CA ASP A 85 -21.85 6.73 11.60
C ASP A 85 -20.40 6.25 11.55
N ILE A 86 -19.53 7.03 12.21
CA ILE A 86 -18.10 6.78 12.35
C ILE A 86 -17.73 6.34 13.77
N SER A 87 -18.70 6.16 14.68
CA SER A 87 -18.43 5.82 16.08
C SER A 87 -17.94 4.38 16.30
N GLY A 88 -18.16 3.50 15.32
CA GLY A 88 -17.80 2.08 15.39
C GLY A 88 -16.34 1.74 15.04
N TYR A 89 -15.51 2.74 14.72
CA TYR A 89 -14.08 2.59 14.42
C TYR A 89 -13.37 3.94 14.61
N THR A 90 -12.04 3.94 14.72
CA THR A 90 -11.26 5.18 14.83
C THR A 90 -10.59 5.57 13.51
N LYS A 91 -10.21 6.84 13.39
CA LYS A 91 -9.36 7.29 12.28
C LYS A 91 -8.02 6.54 12.26
N GLU A 92 -7.45 6.23 13.43
CA GLU A 92 -6.22 5.44 13.52
C GLU A 92 -6.39 4.04 12.92
N GLU A 93 -7.47 3.32 13.27
CA GLU A 93 -7.75 1.99 12.70
C GLU A 93 -7.90 2.04 11.17
N LEU A 94 -8.58 3.07 10.66
CA LEU A 94 -8.74 3.24 9.21
C LEU A 94 -7.40 3.54 8.52
N MET A 95 -6.56 4.40 9.10
CA MET A 95 -5.22 4.70 8.58
C MET A 95 -4.26 3.52 8.71
N PHE A 96 -4.41 2.69 9.75
CA PHE A 96 -3.69 1.43 9.90
C PHE A 96 -3.99 0.49 8.73
N CYS A 97 -5.27 0.36 8.37
CA CYS A 97 -5.65 -0.46 7.22
C CYS A 97 -5.15 0.13 5.91
N ALA A 98 -5.29 1.45 5.69
CA ALA A 98 -4.82 2.10 4.47
C ALA A 98 -3.31 1.94 4.27
N LEU A 99 -2.52 2.03 5.34
CA LEU A 99 -1.08 1.81 5.29
C LEU A 99 -0.71 0.36 4.91
N ASN A 100 -1.47 -0.62 5.39
CA ASN A 100 -1.08 -2.04 5.36
C ASN A 100 -1.94 -2.93 4.44
N HIS A 101 -2.95 -2.39 3.76
CA HIS A 101 -3.90 -3.16 2.93
C HIS A 101 -3.17 -4.07 1.93
N ASP A 102 -2.17 -3.50 1.27
CA ASP A 102 -1.38 -4.12 0.21
C ASP A 102 0.00 -4.64 0.67
N LEU A 103 0.28 -4.66 1.98
CA LEU A 103 1.59 -5.01 2.53
C LEU A 103 2.14 -6.34 2.00
N GLY A 104 1.27 -7.29 1.68
CA GLY A 104 1.65 -8.56 1.06
C GLY A 104 2.38 -8.43 -0.28
N LYS A 105 2.19 -7.34 -1.04
CA LYS A 105 2.90 -7.11 -2.31
C LYS A 105 4.41 -6.89 -2.14
N VAL A 106 4.89 -6.79 -0.91
CA VAL A 106 6.33 -6.64 -0.60
C VAL A 106 7.06 -7.98 -0.69
N GLY A 107 6.36 -9.11 -0.47
CA GLY A 107 6.93 -10.45 -0.52
C GLY A 107 7.14 -11.05 0.87
N ASP A 108 8.32 -11.61 1.11
CA ASP A 108 8.76 -12.07 2.42
C ASP A 108 10.18 -11.57 2.71
N LYS A 109 10.80 -12.08 3.78
CA LYS A 109 12.14 -11.66 4.19
C LYS A 109 13.22 -11.94 3.13
N ASP A 110 13.05 -13.03 2.38
CA ASP A 110 14.08 -13.56 1.50
C ASP A 110 13.77 -13.31 0.02
N ASN A 111 12.52 -13.00 -0.33
CA ASN A 111 12.05 -12.91 -1.71
C ASN A 111 11.05 -11.76 -1.92
N GLU A 112 11.17 -11.08 -3.06
CA GLU A 112 10.22 -10.09 -3.57
C GLU A 112 8.92 -10.78 -4.06
N TYR A 113 7.74 -10.17 -3.87
CA TYR A 113 6.49 -10.73 -4.38
C TYR A 113 6.41 -10.77 -5.91
N TYR A 114 6.90 -9.73 -6.58
CA TYR A 114 6.85 -9.58 -8.03
C TYR A 114 8.23 -9.77 -8.64
N VAL A 115 8.33 -10.59 -9.68
CA VAL A 115 9.52 -10.73 -10.53
C VAL A 115 9.18 -10.34 -11.97
N PRO A 116 10.13 -9.82 -12.78
CA PRO A 116 9.85 -9.50 -14.17
C PRO A 116 9.29 -10.71 -14.93
N ASN A 117 8.16 -10.54 -15.61
CA ASN A 117 7.58 -11.61 -16.43
C ASN A 117 8.63 -12.01 -17.47
N PRO A 118 9.03 -13.29 -17.61
CA PRO A 118 10.15 -13.67 -18.49
C PRO A 118 9.82 -13.51 -19.97
N SER A 119 8.54 -13.52 -20.35
CA SER A 119 8.11 -13.48 -21.74
C SER A 119 7.97 -12.05 -22.27
N GLU A 120 8.87 -11.67 -23.16
CA GLU A 120 8.82 -10.36 -23.84
C GLU A 120 7.50 -10.15 -24.60
N TRP A 121 6.96 -11.22 -25.20
CA TRP A 121 5.69 -11.16 -25.90
C TRP A 121 4.54 -10.79 -24.96
N HIS A 122 4.48 -11.38 -23.75
CA HIS A 122 3.45 -11.05 -22.76
C HIS A 122 3.60 -9.61 -22.26
N ARG A 123 4.83 -9.15 -22.01
CA ARG A 123 5.10 -7.74 -21.64
C ARG A 123 4.58 -6.77 -22.71
N LYS A 124 4.90 -7.01 -23.99
CA LYS A 124 4.57 -6.09 -25.09
C LYS A 124 3.11 -6.13 -25.54
N ASN A 125 2.46 -7.29 -25.51
CA ASN A 125 1.11 -7.48 -26.10
C ASN A 125 -0.01 -7.54 -25.06
N GLN A 126 0.31 -7.87 -23.80
CA GLN A 126 -0.68 -7.98 -22.72
C GLN A 126 -0.44 -7.01 -21.57
N GLY A 127 0.68 -6.28 -21.59
CA GLY A 127 1.07 -5.40 -20.49
C GLY A 127 1.39 -6.15 -19.20
N LYS A 128 1.66 -7.47 -19.26
CA LYS A 128 2.04 -8.29 -18.09
C LYS A 128 3.51 -8.09 -17.79
N ILE A 129 3.83 -7.07 -17.00
CA ILE A 129 5.20 -6.63 -16.73
C ILE A 129 5.86 -7.51 -15.66
N TYR A 130 5.11 -7.87 -14.61
CA TYR A 130 5.61 -8.69 -13.51
C TYR A 130 4.68 -9.88 -13.26
N ASP A 131 5.28 -11.00 -12.85
CA ASP A 131 4.59 -12.20 -12.38
C ASP A 131 4.83 -12.38 -10.87
N PRO A 132 3.93 -13.06 -10.14
CA PRO A 132 4.21 -13.50 -8.78
C PRO A 132 5.46 -14.40 -8.74
N ASN A 133 6.32 -14.18 -7.74
CA ASN A 133 7.56 -14.91 -7.58
C ASN A 133 7.30 -16.38 -7.21
N PRO A 134 7.77 -17.36 -8.00
CA PRO A 134 7.53 -18.79 -7.73
C PRO A 134 8.30 -19.32 -6.51
N ASN A 135 9.28 -18.58 -5.98
CA ASN A 135 10.06 -18.97 -4.81
C ASN A 135 9.38 -18.64 -3.49
N ILE A 136 8.20 -18.03 -3.54
CA ILE A 136 7.44 -17.63 -2.38
C ILE A 136 6.24 -18.56 -2.19
N GLN A 137 6.01 -18.97 -0.95
CA GLN A 137 4.80 -19.71 -0.61
C GLN A 137 3.55 -18.88 -0.94
N HIS A 138 2.63 -19.46 -1.72
CA HIS A 138 1.42 -18.75 -2.11
C HIS A 138 0.57 -18.38 -0.88
N MET A 139 0.20 -17.11 -0.84
CA MET A 139 -0.80 -16.48 0.03
C MET A 139 -1.47 -15.40 -0.81
N THR A 140 -2.74 -15.10 -0.54
CA THR A 140 -3.33 -13.86 -1.05
C THR A 140 -2.57 -12.66 -0.49
N VAL A 141 -2.60 -11.51 -1.18
CA VAL A 141 -2.00 -10.28 -0.67
C VAL A 141 -2.51 -9.94 0.74
N PRO A 142 -3.84 -9.91 1.01
CA PRO A 142 -4.34 -9.60 2.35
C PRO A 142 -3.91 -10.61 3.42
N ASP A 143 -3.93 -11.92 3.12
CA ASP A 143 -3.49 -12.94 4.11
C ASP A 143 -2.01 -12.76 4.48
N ARG A 144 -1.18 -12.44 3.49
CA ARG A 144 0.23 -12.17 3.70
C ARG A 144 0.45 -10.87 4.48
N SER A 145 -0.34 -9.82 4.21
CA SER A 145 -0.31 -8.59 5.01
C SER A 145 -0.53 -8.90 6.50
N ILE A 146 -1.56 -9.70 6.83
CA ILE A 146 -1.85 -10.12 8.20
C ILE A 146 -0.73 -10.99 8.79
N TRP A 147 -0.17 -11.91 8.00
CA TRP A 147 0.95 -12.74 8.42
C TRP A 147 2.18 -11.91 8.79
N LEU A 148 2.56 -10.96 7.91
CA LEU A 148 3.71 -10.07 8.12
C LEU A 148 3.53 -9.22 9.37
N LEU A 149 2.38 -8.56 9.54
CA LEU A 149 2.08 -7.78 10.75
C LEU A 149 2.24 -8.61 12.02
N SER A 150 1.78 -9.87 11.99
CA SER A 150 1.90 -10.79 13.11
C SER A 150 3.35 -11.18 13.42
N GLN A 151 4.22 -11.33 12.40
CA GLN A 151 5.64 -11.66 12.61
C GLN A 151 6.43 -10.55 13.31
N TYR A 152 5.98 -9.30 13.17
CA TYR A 152 6.60 -8.12 13.80
C TYR A 152 5.89 -7.68 15.08
N ASP A 153 5.03 -8.54 15.63
CA ASP A 153 4.25 -8.25 16.85
C ASP A 153 3.40 -6.97 16.74
N VAL A 154 2.98 -6.60 15.51
CA VAL A 154 2.05 -5.49 15.29
C VAL A 154 0.65 -5.98 15.66
N LYS A 155 0.14 -5.51 16.79
CA LYS A 155 -1.23 -5.84 17.24
C LYS A 155 -2.25 -5.07 16.43
N PHE A 156 -3.33 -5.75 16.07
CA PHE A 156 -4.46 -5.18 15.35
C PHE A 156 -5.81 -5.66 15.91
N SER A 157 -6.84 -4.85 15.72
CA SER A 157 -8.22 -5.13 16.10
C SER A 157 -8.91 -6.03 15.06
N GLN A 158 -10.11 -6.53 15.39
CA GLN A 158 -10.92 -7.26 14.42
C GLN A 158 -11.37 -6.36 13.25
N ASN A 159 -11.63 -5.08 13.52
CA ASN A 159 -11.96 -4.11 12.48
C ASN A 159 -10.79 -3.95 11.50
N GLU A 160 -9.57 -3.82 12.04
CA GLU A 160 -8.36 -3.66 11.25
C GLU A 160 -8.06 -4.91 10.39
N MET A 161 -8.21 -6.09 10.98
CA MET A 161 -8.07 -7.35 10.25
C MET A 161 -9.09 -7.47 9.11
N ILE A 162 -10.38 -7.24 9.37
CA ILE A 162 -11.43 -7.33 8.33
C ILE A 162 -11.23 -6.26 7.26
N GLY A 163 -10.83 -5.04 7.64
CA GLY A 163 -10.50 -3.97 6.70
C GLY A 163 -9.41 -4.38 5.72
N ILE A 164 -8.28 -4.90 6.22
CA ILE A 164 -7.20 -5.40 5.36
C ILE A 164 -7.66 -6.57 4.50
N LEU A 165 -8.37 -7.55 5.07
CA LEU A 165 -8.83 -8.72 4.33
C LEU A 165 -9.76 -8.37 3.17
N THR A 166 -10.53 -7.29 3.30
CA THR A 166 -11.62 -6.97 2.37
C THR A 166 -11.41 -5.69 1.56
N HIS A 167 -10.19 -5.13 1.54
CA HIS A 167 -9.90 -3.86 0.88
C HIS A 167 -10.19 -3.86 -0.64
N ASP A 168 -10.00 -5.00 -1.32
CA ASP A 168 -10.36 -5.18 -2.73
C ASP A 168 -11.89 -5.14 -2.99
N GLY A 169 -12.71 -5.08 -1.93
CA GLY A 169 -14.15 -5.00 -2.04
C GLY A 169 -14.76 -6.22 -2.71
N VAL A 170 -15.82 -6.02 -3.49
CA VAL A 170 -16.53 -7.11 -4.19
C VAL A 170 -15.83 -7.58 -5.47
N TYR A 171 -14.65 -7.06 -5.79
CA TYR A 171 -13.82 -7.55 -6.90
C TYR A 171 -13.16 -8.88 -6.56
N ASP A 172 -12.88 -9.14 -5.28
CA ASP A 172 -12.47 -10.46 -4.80
C ASP A 172 -13.65 -11.22 -4.21
N SER A 173 -13.95 -12.38 -4.80
CA SER A 173 -14.99 -13.29 -4.30
C SER A 173 -14.76 -13.80 -2.88
N ALA A 174 -13.52 -13.80 -2.39
CA ALA A 174 -13.21 -14.15 -1.00
C ALA A 174 -13.88 -13.20 0.01
N ASN A 175 -14.18 -11.96 -0.42
CA ASN A 175 -14.77 -10.93 0.43
C ASN A 175 -16.30 -11.04 0.54
N ASP A 176 -16.93 -11.91 -0.27
CA ASP A 176 -18.40 -12.04 -0.32
C ASP A 176 -18.99 -12.41 1.04
N ALA A 177 -18.27 -13.19 1.85
CA ALA A 177 -18.70 -13.57 3.20
C ALA A 177 -18.90 -12.35 4.13
N TYR A 178 -18.16 -11.26 3.89
CA TYR A 178 -18.22 -10.03 4.69
C TYR A 178 -19.07 -8.94 4.02
N LEU A 179 -19.00 -8.82 2.69
CA LEU A 179 -19.57 -7.70 1.94
C LEU A 179 -20.94 -8.00 1.30
N LYS A 180 -21.31 -9.28 1.18
CA LYS A 180 -22.64 -9.71 0.70
C LYS A 180 -23.36 -10.59 1.74
N PRO A 181 -23.42 -10.22 3.03
CA PRO A 181 -24.01 -11.05 4.06
C PRO A 181 -25.54 -11.11 3.90
N TRP A 182 -26.10 -12.29 4.10
CA TRP A 182 -27.55 -12.48 4.22
C TRP A 182 -27.97 -12.33 5.68
N GLY A 183 -28.76 -11.28 5.96
CA GLY A 183 -29.32 -11.00 7.29
C GLY A 183 -28.45 -10.07 8.14
N LYS A 184 -29.11 -9.35 9.07
CA LYS A 184 -28.47 -8.31 9.90
C LYS A 184 -27.39 -8.86 10.84
N GLU A 185 -27.54 -10.10 11.30
CA GLU A 185 -26.62 -10.76 12.24
C GLU A 185 -25.19 -10.93 11.68
N LYS A 186 -25.06 -10.96 10.35
CA LYS A 186 -23.78 -11.15 9.64
C LYS A 186 -23.25 -9.87 9.01
N ALA A 187 -23.97 -8.75 9.16
CA ALA A 187 -23.54 -7.48 8.61
C ALA A 187 -22.28 -6.98 9.32
N LEU A 188 -21.42 -6.28 8.58
CA LEU A 188 -20.32 -5.53 9.17
C LEU A 188 -20.86 -4.55 10.21
N TRP A 189 -20.15 -4.42 11.33
CA TRP A 189 -20.55 -3.55 12.44
C TRP A 189 -20.28 -2.07 12.18
N ASN A 190 -19.43 -1.76 11.21
CA ASN A 190 -19.06 -0.40 10.87
C ASN A 190 -18.68 -0.26 9.39
N ASN A 191 -18.40 0.97 8.98
CA ASN A 191 -18.14 1.34 7.60
C ASN A 191 -16.66 1.33 7.19
N LEU A 192 -15.72 1.00 8.10
CA LEU A 192 -14.29 1.03 7.83
C LEU A 192 -13.90 0.25 6.57
N PRO A 193 -14.34 -1.02 6.38
CA PRO A 193 -13.98 -1.78 5.19
C PRO A 193 -14.46 -1.14 3.88
N ILE A 194 -15.64 -0.52 3.91
CA ILE A 194 -16.25 0.10 2.73
C ILE A 194 -15.50 1.38 2.36
N ILE A 195 -15.15 2.22 3.35
CA ILE A 195 -14.39 3.46 3.12
C ILE A 195 -13.01 3.15 2.58
N LEU A 196 -12.32 2.15 3.14
CA LEU A 196 -11.02 1.72 2.67
C LEU A 196 -11.10 1.22 1.22
N HIS A 197 -12.08 0.37 0.91
CA HIS A 197 -12.28 -0.10 -0.47
C HIS A 197 -12.50 1.06 -1.45
N HIS A 198 -13.33 2.05 -1.08
CA HIS A 198 -13.54 3.22 -1.91
C HIS A 198 -12.26 4.05 -2.09
N ALA A 199 -11.42 4.15 -1.06
CA ALA A 199 -10.15 4.88 -1.13
C ALA A 199 -9.16 4.21 -2.09
N ASP A 200 -9.02 2.89 -1.97
CA ASP A 200 -8.16 2.10 -2.86
C ASP A 200 -8.67 2.13 -4.31
N HIS A 201 -9.97 1.89 -4.50
CA HIS A 201 -10.57 1.97 -5.83
C HIS A 201 -10.42 3.38 -6.43
N MET A 202 -10.63 4.44 -5.65
CA MET A 202 -10.42 5.81 -6.10
C MET A 202 -8.97 6.05 -6.56
N ALA A 203 -7.99 5.63 -5.75
CA ALA A 203 -6.57 5.76 -6.09
C ALA A 203 -6.26 5.02 -7.41
N THR A 204 -6.67 3.76 -7.52
CA THR A 204 -6.48 2.91 -8.69
C THR A 204 -7.10 3.50 -9.96
N ARG A 205 -8.31 4.08 -9.86
CA ARG A 205 -8.95 4.75 -11.00
C ARG A 205 -8.18 5.98 -11.47
N ILE A 206 -7.69 6.80 -10.54
CA ILE A 206 -6.86 7.98 -10.85
C ILE A 206 -5.52 7.56 -11.47
N GLU A 207 -4.92 6.48 -10.99
CA GLU A 207 -3.68 5.92 -11.54
C GLU A 207 -3.88 5.41 -12.97
N TYR A 208 -4.96 4.67 -13.22
CA TYR A 208 -5.32 4.21 -14.57
C TYR A 208 -5.53 5.38 -15.54
N GLU A 209 -6.19 6.46 -15.11
CA GLU A 209 -6.34 7.67 -15.93
C GLU A 209 -4.99 8.35 -16.22
N GLY A 210 -4.10 8.38 -15.23
CA GLY A 210 -2.72 8.84 -15.39
C GLY A 210 -1.95 8.03 -16.42
N TRP A 211 -2.01 6.70 -16.32
CA TRP A 211 -1.42 5.77 -17.28
C TRP A 211 -1.98 5.99 -18.69
N LYS A 212 -3.32 5.98 -18.83
CA LYS A 212 -4.02 6.10 -20.13
C LYS A 212 -3.74 7.42 -20.83
N SER A 213 -3.67 8.51 -20.07
CA SER A 213 -3.41 9.85 -20.63
C SER A 213 -1.93 10.13 -20.88
N GLY A 214 -1.02 9.27 -20.41
CA GLY A 214 0.41 9.54 -20.38
C GLY A 214 0.80 10.71 -19.47
N THR A 215 -0.14 11.21 -18.65
CA THR A 215 0.08 12.36 -17.78
C THR A 215 0.64 11.88 -16.45
N LYS A 216 1.68 12.56 -15.96
CA LYS A 216 2.18 12.32 -14.59
C LYS A 216 1.04 12.64 -13.62
N SER A 217 0.52 11.62 -12.94
CA SER A 217 -0.45 11.83 -11.88
C SER A 217 0.20 12.69 -10.79
N LYS A 218 -0.21 13.96 -10.71
CA LYS A 218 0.33 14.93 -9.75
C LYS A 218 -0.18 14.50 -8.38
N PHE A 219 0.64 13.81 -7.61
CA PHE A 219 0.39 13.66 -6.19
C PHE A 219 0.32 15.07 -5.57
N ILE A 220 -0.83 15.46 -5.02
CA ILE A 220 -1.08 16.82 -4.54
C ILE A 220 -0.54 16.95 -3.11
N LYS A 221 0.51 17.79 -2.99
CA LYS A 221 1.14 18.41 -1.81
C LYS A 221 1.82 17.49 -0.79
N LYS A 222 3.15 17.62 -0.76
CA LYS A 222 4.01 17.34 0.40
C LYS A 222 3.41 17.98 1.67
N PRO A 223 3.35 17.27 2.80
CA PRO A 223 3.13 17.92 4.08
C PRO A 223 4.22 19.00 4.28
N LYS A 224 3.85 20.13 4.90
CA LYS A 224 4.81 21.17 5.26
C LYS A 224 5.76 20.59 6.31
N THR A 225 6.91 20.07 5.88
CA THR A 225 8.00 19.74 6.78
C THR A 225 8.51 21.03 7.42
N ASN A 226 8.46 21.11 8.76
CA ASN A 226 9.27 22.09 9.48
C ASN A 226 10.73 21.95 9.05
N ASN A 227 11.42 23.07 8.85
CA ASN A 227 12.81 23.15 8.37
C ASN A 227 13.82 22.51 9.35
N GLN A 228 13.84 21.19 9.44
CA GLN A 228 14.98 20.42 9.89
C GLN A 228 15.41 19.57 8.70
N LYS A 229 16.66 19.74 8.25
CA LYS A 229 17.24 18.83 7.27
C LYS A 229 17.10 17.41 7.85
N PRO A 230 16.39 16.49 7.19
CA PRO A 230 16.39 15.11 7.63
C PRO A 230 17.83 14.59 7.51
N GLU A 231 18.38 14.03 8.58
CA GLU A 231 19.53 13.13 8.43
C GLU A 231 19.06 11.96 7.59
N LEU A 232 19.71 11.74 6.43
CA LEU A 232 19.46 10.53 5.65
C LEU A 232 19.72 9.33 6.58
N SER A 233 18.69 8.53 6.79
CA SER A 233 18.84 7.26 7.48
C SER A 233 19.82 6.37 6.71
N THR A 234 20.54 5.51 7.42
CA THR A 234 21.53 4.58 6.85
C THR A 234 20.95 3.70 5.73
N GLN A 235 19.64 3.43 5.77
CA GLN A 235 18.90 2.67 4.76
C GLN A 235 18.62 3.47 3.49
N ALA A 236 18.43 4.79 3.58
CA ALA A 236 18.37 5.65 2.41
C ALA A 236 19.72 5.68 1.66
N THR A 237 20.83 5.48 2.39
CA THR A 237 22.17 5.29 1.79
C THR A 237 22.32 3.91 1.15
N GLN A 238 21.79 2.84 1.75
CA GLN A 238 21.80 1.50 1.14
C GLN A 238 20.96 1.43 -0.14
N ALA A 239 19.78 2.05 -0.15
CA ALA A 239 18.98 2.20 -1.36
C ALA A 239 19.70 3.04 -2.45
N GLN A 240 20.61 3.95 -2.05
CA GLN A 240 21.45 4.69 -3.00
C GLN A 240 22.50 3.83 -3.68
N ASP A 241 23.09 2.89 -2.95
CA ASP A 241 24.16 2.03 -3.46
C ASP A 241 23.59 0.91 -4.35
N MET A 242 22.45 0.31 -4.01
CA MET A 242 21.81 -0.72 -4.84
C MET A 242 21.29 -0.21 -6.19
N PHE A 243 20.88 1.06 -6.27
CA PHE A 243 20.41 1.64 -7.53
C PHE A 243 21.54 1.78 -8.56
N LYS A 244 22.78 2.04 -8.10
CA LYS A 244 23.96 2.07 -8.96
C LYS A 244 24.29 0.69 -9.51
N ASP A 245 24.09 -0.35 -8.71
CA ASP A 245 24.34 -1.74 -9.11
C ASP A 245 23.29 -2.29 -10.08
N LEU A 246 22.00 -1.90 -9.95
CA LEU A 246 20.94 -2.38 -10.84
C LEU A 246 20.89 -1.66 -12.20
N PHE A 247 21.31 -0.40 -12.28
CA PHE A 247 21.10 0.42 -13.48
C PHE A 247 22.33 1.05 -14.10
N GLY A 248 23.51 0.99 -13.46
CA GLY A 248 24.81 1.40 -14.03
C GLY A 248 24.83 2.79 -14.69
N GLU A 249 25.36 3.79 -13.96
CA GLU A 249 25.44 5.23 -14.33
C GLU A 249 24.17 5.89 -14.92
#